data_AF-A0A258KDW8-F1
#
_entry.id   AF-A0A258KDW8-F1
#
_cell.length_a   1.000
_cell.length_b   1.000
_cell.length_c   1.000
_cell.angle_alpha   90.00
_cell.angle_beta   90.00
_cell.angle_gamma   90.00
#
_symmetry.space_group_name_H-M   'P 1'
#
loop_
_entity.id
_entity.type
_entity.pdbx_description
1 polymer ?
#
loop_
_entity_poly.entity_id
_entity_poly.type
_entity_poly.pdbx_seq_one_letter_code
_entity_poly.pdbx_strand_id
1 'polypeptide(L)'
;RGQTPAIGALDGDVRGRLEARRVDYKASGLRPIAWVDGLAHGDKMALLAELTAITLNLREARTSNIRNSARAEAIELAELCAADISAHWTPDPDYLAVHSKKQLLVLLDEMQVDDPRAKTLKKDELVVLVADAAAERQWAPRVLSWEGATVETPPADEEQDDGDEALADDLTPGPAAPSPEVAVQHAA
;
A
#
# COMPACT_ATOMS: atom_id res chain seq x y z
N ARG A 1 18.48 9.58 3.04
CA ARG A 1 17.28 9.45 2.17
C ARG A 1 17.80 9.52 0.73
N GLY A 2 17.50 8.55 -0.15
CA GLY A 2 17.95 8.59 -1.56
C GLY A 2 18.61 7.32 -2.15
N GLN A 3 18.76 6.24 -1.38
CA GLN A 3 19.39 5.00 -1.90
C GLN A 3 18.40 3.90 -2.29
N THR A 4 17.10 4.14 -2.12
CA THR A 4 16.09 3.11 -2.40
C THR A 4 15.58 3.25 -3.85
N PRO A 5 15.55 2.15 -4.62
CA PRO A 5 15.07 2.16 -5.99
C PRO A 5 13.62 2.66 -6.05
N ALA A 6 13.26 3.26 -7.18
CA ALA A 6 11.88 3.63 -7.46
C ALA A 6 11.01 2.37 -7.54
N ILE A 7 9.80 2.47 -6.99
CA ILE A 7 8.70 1.57 -7.30
C ILE A 7 8.11 2.06 -8.63
N GLY A 8 8.45 1.37 -9.72
CA GLY A 8 8.15 1.82 -11.08
C GLY A 8 6.68 2.23 -11.31
N ALA A 9 5.72 1.51 -10.74
CA ALA A 9 4.31 1.81 -10.88
C ALA A 9 3.82 3.04 -10.08
N LEU A 10 4.60 3.54 -9.11
CA LEU A 10 4.18 4.61 -8.19
C LEU A 10 5.00 5.89 -8.36
N ASP A 11 6.34 5.82 -8.25
CA ASP A 11 7.23 6.99 -8.36
C ASP A 11 8.04 7.01 -9.66
N GLY A 12 7.91 5.98 -10.51
CA GLY A 12 8.66 5.84 -11.76
C GLY A 12 8.52 7.04 -12.69
N ASP A 13 7.30 7.52 -12.91
CA ASP A 13 7.03 8.64 -13.82
C ASP A 13 7.62 9.97 -13.32
N VAL A 14 7.52 10.24 -12.02
CA VAL A 14 8.11 11.44 -11.41
C VAL A 14 9.64 11.38 -11.52
N ARG A 15 10.24 10.23 -11.21
CA ARG A 15 11.70 10.05 -11.34
C ARG A 15 12.16 10.11 -12.80
N GLY A 16 11.37 9.60 -13.73
CA GLY A 16 11.63 9.69 -15.17
C GLY A 16 11.66 11.15 -15.65
N ARG A 17 10.68 11.96 -15.24
CA ARG A 17 10.65 13.41 -15.55
C ARG A 17 11.85 14.14 -14.95
N LEU A 18 12.18 13.87 -13.69
CA LEU A 18 13.34 14.48 -13.04
C LEU A 18 14.67 14.07 -13.69
N GLU A 19 14.79 12.83 -14.12
CA GLU A 19 15.97 12.35 -14.85
C GLU A 19 16.09 13.03 -16.22
N ALA A 20 14.98 13.19 -16.96
CA ALA A 20 14.96 13.96 -18.20
C ALA A 20 15.40 15.41 -17.96
N ARG A 21 14.85 16.08 -16.94
CA ARG A 21 15.28 17.44 -16.54
C ARG A 21 16.75 17.48 -16.16
N ARG A 22 17.28 16.45 -15.50
CA ARG A 22 18.70 16.35 -15.17
C ARG A 22 19.57 16.23 -16.41
N VAL A 23 19.13 15.49 -17.43
CA VAL A 23 19.83 15.39 -18.72
C VAL A 23 19.84 16.74 -19.43
N ASP A 24 18.70 17.41 -19.52
CA ASP A 24 18.58 18.75 -20.12
C ASP A 24 19.45 19.80 -19.42
N TYR A 25 19.42 19.79 -18.08
CA TYR A 25 20.31 20.62 -17.27
C TYR A 25 21.78 20.36 -17.60
N LYS A 26 22.22 19.09 -17.63
CA LYS A 26 23.62 18.76 -17.93
C LYS A 26 24.02 19.17 -19.34
N ALA A 27 23.13 19.01 -20.32
CA ALA A 27 23.36 19.43 -21.69
C ALA A 27 23.47 20.96 -21.84
N SER A 28 22.81 21.74 -20.96
CA SER A 28 22.85 23.20 -21.00
C SER A 28 24.22 23.80 -20.64
N GLY A 29 25.05 23.09 -19.86
CA GLY A 29 26.31 23.61 -19.32
C GLY A 29 26.18 24.77 -18.34
N LEU A 30 24.96 25.16 -17.96
CA LEU A 30 24.69 26.25 -17.03
C LEU A 30 24.92 25.81 -15.59
N ARG A 31 25.09 26.80 -14.69
CA ARG A 31 24.98 26.56 -13.25
C ARG A 31 23.50 26.35 -12.88
N PRO A 32 23.17 25.56 -11.84
CA PRO A 32 21.79 25.20 -11.50
C PRO A 32 20.84 26.40 -11.39
N ILE A 33 21.26 27.47 -10.69
CA ILE A 33 20.42 28.67 -10.49
C ILE A 33 20.11 29.34 -11.83
N ALA A 34 21.10 29.47 -12.71
CA ALA A 34 20.91 30.10 -14.02
C ALA A 34 20.05 29.25 -14.95
N TRP A 35 20.18 27.92 -14.88
CA TRP A 35 19.33 27.01 -15.64
C TRP A 35 17.87 27.10 -15.20
N VAL A 36 17.62 27.03 -13.89
CA VAL A 36 16.26 27.17 -13.34
C VAL A 36 15.69 28.55 -13.68
N ASP A 37 16.47 29.62 -13.54
CA ASP A 37 16.00 30.98 -13.86
C ASP A 37 15.61 31.14 -15.33
N GLY A 38 16.29 30.46 -16.24
CA GLY A 38 15.96 30.44 -17.67
C GLY A 38 14.71 29.65 -18.06
N LEU A 39 14.14 28.84 -17.15
CA LEU A 39 12.92 28.08 -17.42
C LEU A 39 11.69 28.99 -17.53
N ALA A 40 10.74 28.60 -18.38
CA ALA A 40 9.41 29.23 -18.38
C ALA A 40 8.74 29.05 -17.01
N HIS A 41 7.86 29.98 -16.63
CA HIS A 41 7.22 29.93 -15.31
C HIS A 41 6.48 28.60 -15.05
N GLY A 42 5.77 28.07 -16.06
CA GLY A 42 5.12 26.76 -15.95
C GLY A 42 6.11 25.61 -15.67
N ASP A 43 7.27 25.61 -16.33
CA ASP A 43 8.31 24.60 -16.13
C ASP A 43 8.98 24.72 -14.76
N LYS A 44 9.14 25.95 -14.25
CA LYS A 44 9.60 26.20 -12.87
C LYS A 44 8.63 25.59 -11.86
N MET A 45 7.33 25.82 -12.05
CA MET A 45 6.30 25.27 -11.17
C MET A 45 6.21 23.75 -11.27
N ALA A 46 6.32 23.18 -12.47
CA ALA A 46 6.33 21.74 -12.67
C ALA A 46 7.55 21.08 -12.01
N LEU A 47 8.76 21.66 -12.16
CA LEU A 47 9.96 21.19 -11.48
C LEU A 47 9.81 21.28 -9.96
N LEU A 48 9.24 22.37 -9.43
CA LEU A 48 8.98 22.50 -7.99
C LEU A 48 8.04 21.40 -7.50
N ALA A 49 6.94 21.13 -8.22
CA ALA A 49 6.01 20.08 -7.87
C ALA A 49 6.66 18.69 -7.88
N GLU A 50 7.47 18.38 -8.90
CA GLU A 50 8.22 17.12 -8.98
C GLU A 50 9.24 16.97 -7.83
N LEU A 51 9.94 18.05 -7.47
CA LEU A 51 10.87 18.07 -6.34
C LEU A 51 10.14 17.92 -5.00
N THR A 52 8.97 18.54 -4.83
CA THR A 52 8.15 18.33 -3.63
C THR A 52 7.66 16.89 -3.57
N ALA A 53 7.17 16.32 -4.67
CA ALA A 53 6.68 14.94 -4.71
C ALA A 53 7.73 13.92 -4.23
N ILE A 54 9.01 14.08 -4.59
CA ILE A 54 10.08 13.17 -4.13
C ILE A 54 10.49 13.38 -2.66
N THR A 55 10.12 14.51 -2.05
CA THR A 55 10.36 14.72 -0.61
C THR A 55 9.35 14.00 0.28
N LEU A 56 8.17 13.68 -0.28
CA LEU A 56 7.13 12.93 0.40
C LEU A 56 7.58 11.48 0.55
N ASN A 57 7.72 11.05 1.80
CA ASN A 57 8.02 9.66 2.12
C ASN A 57 6.84 9.06 2.88
N LEU A 58 5.85 8.61 2.12
CA LEU A 58 4.67 7.89 2.63
C LEU A 58 5.00 6.45 3.02
N ARG A 59 6.26 6.01 2.91
CA ARG A 59 6.64 4.65 3.27
C ARG A 59 6.64 4.48 4.78
N GLU A 60 5.82 3.56 5.26
CA GLU A 60 5.87 3.05 6.62
C GLU A 60 6.95 1.96 6.70
N ALA A 61 8.05 2.22 7.42
CA ALA A 61 9.17 1.28 7.53
C ALA A 61 8.87 0.10 8.48
N ARG A 62 7.84 0.22 9.32
CA ARG A 62 7.27 -0.84 10.15
C ARG A 62 5.76 -0.79 9.98
N THR A 63 5.16 -1.94 9.70
CA THR A 63 3.69 -2.10 9.63
C THR A 63 3.04 -2.17 11.01
N SER A 64 3.84 -2.26 12.07
CA SER A 64 3.39 -2.28 13.47
C SER A 64 3.31 -0.90 14.12
N ASN A 65 3.60 0.19 13.40
CA ASN A 65 3.59 1.53 13.97
C ASN A 65 3.31 2.61 12.91
N ILE A 66 2.31 3.44 13.18
CA ILE A 66 1.93 4.58 12.34
C ILE A 66 2.73 5.82 12.76
N ARG A 67 3.42 6.45 11.79
CA ARG A 67 4.17 7.69 12.01
C ARG A 67 3.24 8.91 11.94
N ASN A 68 2.67 9.29 13.09
CA ASN A 68 1.70 10.39 13.18
C ASN A 68 2.10 11.70 12.47
N SER A 69 3.37 12.12 12.52
CA SER A 69 3.81 13.34 11.82
C SER A 69 3.78 13.21 10.29
N ALA A 70 4.20 12.06 9.75
CA ALA A 70 4.13 11.80 8.32
C ALA A 70 2.68 11.59 7.86
N ARG A 71 1.84 11.03 8.73
CA ARG A 71 0.40 10.87 8.47
C ARG A 71 -0.31 12.23 8.42
N ALA A 72 0.02 13.17 9.30
CA ALA A 72 -0.53 14.52 9.25
C ALA A 72 -0.21 15.22 7.91
N GLU A 73 1.05 15.16 7.47
CA GLU A 73 1.44 15.69 6.15
C GLU A 73 0.68 15.01 5.00
N ALA A 74 0.45 13.70 5.08
CA ALA A 74 -0.31 12.95 4.08
C ALA A 74 -1.80 13.34 4.03
N ILE A 75 -2.42 13.60 5.19
CA ILE A 75 -3.81 14.07 5.28
C ILE A 75 -3.95 15.45 4.62
N GLU A 76 -3.06 16.39 4.95
CA GLU A 76 -3.06 17.73 4.33
C GLU A 76 -2.94 17.64 2.80
N LEU A 77 -2.09 16.75 2.29
CA LEU A 77 -1.94 16.53 0.86
C LEU A 77 -3.15 15.87 0.23
N ALA A 78 -3.78 14.92 0.92
CA ALA A 78 -5.00 14.28 0.45
C ALA A 78 -6.13 15.30 0.32
N GLU A 79 -6.29 16.20 1.29
CA GLU A 79 -7.26 17.30 1.22
C GLU A 79 -6.97 18.23 0.04
N LEU A 80 -5.72 18.66 -0.15
CA LEU A 80 -5.32 19.53 -1.25
C LEU A 80 -5.53 18.90 -2.63
N CYS A 81 -5.33 17.59 -2.74
CA CYS A 81 -5.46 16.84 -3.99
C CYS A 81 -6.86 16.25 -4.20
N ALA A 82 -7.78 16.43 -3.25
CA ALA A 82 -9.04 15.67 -3.18
C ALA A 82 -8.81 14.16 -3.38
N ALA A 83 -7.74 13.64 -2.79
CA ALA A 83 -7.36 12.25 -2.92
C ALA A 83 -8.19 11.39 -1.97
N ASP A 84 -8.92 10.44 -2.54
CA ASP A 84 -9.70 9.46 -1.80
C ASP A 84 -9.27 8.05 -2.22
N ILE A 85 -8.80 7.27 -1.25
CA ILE A 85 -8.37 5.89 -1.53
C ILE A 85 -9.55 4.99 -1.85
N SER A 86 -10.72 5.23 -1.25
CA SER A 86 -11.87 4.35 -1.42
C SER A 86 -12.53 4.48 -2.78
N ALA A 87 -12.27 5.60 -3.48
CA ALA A 87 -12.58 5.79 -4.89
C ALA A 87 -11.80 4.83 -5.82
N HIS A 88 -10.70 4.25 -5.35
CA HIS A 88 -9.79 3.44 -6.17
C HIS A 88 -9.58 2.02 -5.63
N TRP A 89 -9.91 1.77 -4.37
CA TRP A 89 -9.70 0.49 -3.73
C TRP A 89 -10.67 0.27 -2.57
N THR A 90 -11.21 -0.94 -2.48
CA THR A 90 -11.92 -1.44 -1.30
C THR A 90 -11.33 -2.81 -0.94
N PRO A 91 -11.40 -3.23 0.34
CA PRO A 91 -10.98 -4.57 0.75
C PRO A 91 -11.58 -5.68 -0.12
N ASP A 92 -10.73 -6.56 -0.63
CA ASP A 92 -11.12 -7.74 -1.37
C ASP A 92 -11.04 -9.02 -0.49
N PRO A 93 -11.58 -10.16 -0.95
CA PRO A 93 -11.54 -11.39 -0.17
C PRO A 93 -10.12 -11.84 0.20
N ASP A 94 -9.12 -11.62 -0.66
CA ASP A 94 -7.73 -12.03 -0.41
C ASP A 94 -7.10 -11.20 0.72
N TYR A 95 -7.34 -9.89 0.74
CA TYR A 95 -6.97 -9.00 1.85
C TYR A 95 -7.67 -9.38 3.15
N LEU A 96 -8.93 -9.78 3.09
CA LEU A 96 -9.73 -10.10 4.27
C LEU A 96 -9.43 -11.49 4.84
N ALA A 97 -9.01 -12.44 4.01
CA ALA A 97 -8.75 -13.83 4.42
C ALA A 97 -7.69 -13.97 5.53
N VAL A 98 -6.74 -13.02 5.63
CA VAL A 98 -5.69 -13.04 6.67
C VAL A 98 -6.19 -12.60 8.05
N HIS A 99 -7.37 -11.97 8.14
CA HIS A 99 -7.94 -11.50 9.40
C HIS A 99 -8.60 -12.64 10.18
N SER A 100 -8.65 -12.55 11.51
CA SER A 100 -9.42 -13.48 12.35
C SER A 100 -10.93 -13.19 12.24
N LYS A 101 -11.79 -14.16 12.60
CA LYS A 101 -13.26 -13.93 12.63
C LYS A 101 -13.62 -12.73 13.53
N LYS A 102 -12.95 -12.59 14.67
CA LYS A 102 -13.14 -11.47 15.60
C LYS A 102 -12.82 -10.13 14.91
N GLN A 103 -11.70 -10.05 14.18
CA GLN A 103 -11.33 -8.85 13.44
C GLN A 103 -12.33 -8.53 12.33
N LEU A 104 -12.81 -9.53 11.58
CA LEU A 104 -13.82 -9.34 10.54
C LEU A 104 -15.14 -8.77 11.10
N LEU A 105 -15.56 -9.21 12.29
CA LEU A 105 -16.72 -8.64 12.97
C LEU A 105 -16.50 -7.18 13.41
N VAL A 106 -15.28 -6.83 13.84
CA VAL A 106 -14.92 -5.43 14.14
C VAL A 106 -14.98 -4.58 12.87
N LEU A 107 -14.51 -5.09 11.73
CA LEU A 107 -14.61 -4.35 10.46
C LEU A 107 -16.06 -4.11 10.05
N LEU A 108 -16.96 -5.08 10.24
CA LEU A 108 -18.40 -4.87 10.02
C LEU A 108 -18.98 -3.80 10.95
N ASP A 109 -18.58 -3.78 12.21
CA ASP A 109 -18.99 -2.75 13.18
C ASP A 109 -18.48 -1.35 12.79
N GLU A 110 -17.22 -1.24 12.36
CA GLU A 110 -16.65 0.01 11.83
C GLU A 110 -17.42 0.52 10.60
N MET A 111 -17.89 -0.38 9.75
CA MET A 111 -18.76 -0.08 8.60
C MET A 111 -20.23 0.13 8.98
N GLN A 112 -20.58 0.01 10.27
CA GLN A 112 -21.94 0.12 10.79
C GLN A 112 -22.91 -0.89 10.15
N VAL A 113 -22.43 -2.10 9.90
CA VAL A 113 -23.19 -3.22 9.32
C VAL A 113 -23.70 -4.12 10.44
N ASP A 114 -24.99 -4.01 10.74
CA ASP A 114 -25.66 -4.89 11.69
C ASP A 114 -26.34 -6.06 10.95
N ASP A 115 -25.60 -7.14 10.72
CA ASP A 115 -26.15 -8.43 10.28
C ASP A 115 -26.08 -9.45 11.42
N PRO A 116 -27.22 -9.84 12.03
CA PRO A 116 -27.22 -10.78 13.15
C PRO A 116 -26.67 -12.16 12.76
N ARG A 117 -26.65 -12.51 11.48
CA ARG A 117 -26.09 -13.78 10.97
C ARG A 117 -24.57 -13.77 11.01
N ALA A 118 -23.91 -12.62 10.97
CA ALA A 118 -22.46 -12.50 10.86
C ALA A 118 -21.70 -13.31 11.92
N LYS A 119 -22.23 -13.37 13.15
CA LYS A 119 -21.64 -14.14 14.27
C LYS A 119 -21.73 -15.66 14.10
N THR A 120 -22.61 -16.13 13.23
CA THR A 120 -22.88 -17.57 12.99
C THR A 120 -22.22 -18.10 11.72
N LEU A 121 -21.70 -17.22 10.86
CA LEU A 121 -21.09 -17.59 9.58
C LEU A 121 -19.74 -18.30 9.77
N LYS A 122 -19.40 -19.15 8.80
CA LYS A 122 -18.04 -19.65 8.65
C LYS A 122 -17.11 -18.51 8.21
N LYS A 123 -15.79 -18.68 8.40
CA LYS A 123 -14.81 -17.62 8.12
C LYS A 123 -14.89 -17.15 6.67
N ASP A 124 -14.93 -18.08 5.73
CA ASP A 124 -14.97 -17.76 4.30
C ASP A 124 -16.26 -17.03 3.90
N GLU A 125 -17.40 -17.44 4.47
CA GLU A 125 -18.68 -16.76 4.26
C GLU A 125 -18.69 -15.35 4.87
N LEU A 126 -18.04 -15.18 6.03
CA LEU A 126 -17.88 -13.88 6.68
C LEU A 126 -16.95 -12.96 5.88
N VAL A 127 -15.89 -13.49 5.28
CA VAL A 127 -14.99 -12.75 4.38
C VAL A 127 -15.77 -12.20 3.19
N VAL A 128 -16.62 -13.01 2.55
CA VAL A 128 -17.47 -12.55 1.44
C VAL A 128 -18.42 -11.46 1.91
N LEU A 129 -19.11 -11.64 3.05
CA LEU A 129 -20.01 -10.63 3.60
C LEU A 129 -19.30 -9.29 3.85
N VAL A 130 -18.09 -9.33 4.41
CA VAL A 130 -17.29 -8.11 4.70
C VAL A 130 -16.85 -7.45 3.39
N ALA A 131 -16.40 -8.22 2.40
CA ALA A 131 -15.99 -7.70 1.10
C ALA A 131 -17.15 -7.00 0.37
N ASP A 132 -18.31 -7.66 0.31
CA ASP A 132 -19.51 -7.12 -0.31
C ASP A 132 -19.96 -5.83 0.39
N ALA A 133 -20.00 -5.84 1.73
CA ALA A 133 -20.37 -4.67 2.51
C ALA A 133 -19.41 -3.48 2.31
N ALA A 134 -18.10 -3.76 2.20
CA ALA A 134 -17.09 -2.74 1.94
C ALA A 134 -17.21 -2.17 0.53
N ALA A 135 -17.44 -3.01 -0.48
CA ALA A 135 -17.65 -2.58 -1.86
C ALA A 135 -18.92 -1.72 -2.01
N GLU A 136 -20.04 -2.14 -1.43
CA GLU A 136 -21.31 -1.39 -1.44
C GLU A 136 -21.18 0.02 -0.86
N ARG A 137 -20.32 0.18 0.14
CA ARG A 137 -20.12 1.45 0.86
C ARG A 137 -18.97 2.28 0.32
N GLN A 138 -18.23 1.76 -0.66
CA GLN A 138 -16.93 2.32 -1.06
C GLN A 138 -16.08 2.61 0.18
N TRP A 139 -15.92 1.60 1.03
CA TRP A 139 -15.27 1.75 2.32
C TRP A 139 -13.80 1.33 2.27
N ALA A 140 -12.95 2.08 2.99
CA ALA A 140 -11.57 1.71 3.24
C ALA A 140 -11.28 1.78 4.75
N PRO A 141 -10.42 0.89 5.30
CA PRO A 141 -10.01 0.93 6.70
C PRO A 141 -9.44 2.30 7.07
N ARG A 142 -9.73 2.79 8.29
CA ARG A 142 -9.26 4.11 8.76
C ARG A 142 -7.75 4.28 8.71
N VAL A 143 -7.00 3.18 8.87
CA VAL A 143 -5.54 3.18 8.73
C VAL A 143 -5.09 3.48 7.29
N LEU A 144 -5.89 3.12 6.30
CA LEU A 144 -5.64 3.41 4.89
C LEU A 144 -6.35 4.68 4.41
N SER A 145 -7.41 5.13 5.09
CA SER A 145 -8.09 6.37 4.77
C SER A 145 -7.28 7.60 5.22
N TRP A 146 -7.30 8.63 4.38
CA TRP A 146 -6.67 9.92 4.67
C TRP A 146 -7.63 10.88 5.38
N GLU A 147 -8.78 10.39 5.84
CA GLU A 147 -9.78 11.20 6.53
C GLU A 147 -9.38 11.42 7.99
N GLY A 148 -8.83 12.61 8.26
CA GLY A 148 -9.12 13.45 9.43
C GLY A 148 -8.97 12.91 10.86
N ALA A 149 -8.51 11.68 11.10
CA ALA A 149 -8.43 11.14 12.45
C ALA A 149 -7.06 10.52 12.77
N THR A 150 -6.59 10.82 13.98
CA THR A 150 -5.59 10.00 14.67
C THR A 150 -6.06 8.56 14.70
N VAL A 151 -5.33 7.70 13.99
CA VAL A 151 -5.57 6.25 14.02
C VAL A 151 -4.91 5.72 15.28
N GLU A 152 -5.72 5.36 16.28
CA GLU A 152 -5.23 4.54 17.38
C GLU A 152 -4.85 3.18 16.79
N THR A 153 -3.57 2.81 16.89
CA THR A 153 -3.14 1.46 16.52
C THR A 153 -3.68 0.51 17.57
N PRO A 154 -4.54 -0.46 17.21
CA PRO A 154 -4.98 -1.48 18.16
C PRO A 154 -3.74 -2.19 18.72
N PRO A 155 -3.74 -2.61 20.01
CA PRO A 155 -2.70 -3.48 20.51
C PRO A 155 -2.61 -4.70 19.59
N ALA A 156 -1.40 -5.13 19.26
CA ALA A 156 -1.20 -6.37 18.53
C ALA A 156 -1.85 -7.49 19.35
N ASP A 157 -2.88 -8.13 18.80
CA ASP A 157 -3.45 -9.32 19.40
C ASP A 157 -2.32 -10.36 19.44
N GLU A 158 -1.89 -10.74 20.65
CA GLU A 158 -1.11 -11.96 20.85
C GLU A 158 -1.92 -13.10 20.22
N GLU A 159 -1.28 -13.88 19.35
CA GLU A 159 -1.90 -14.99 18.61
C GLU A 159 -2.71 -15.87 19.56
N GLN A 160 -4.03 -15.63 19.61
CA GLN A 160 -4.97 -16.59 20.16
C GLN A 160 -5.24 -17.57 19.04
N ASP A 161 -4.52 -18.69 19.12
CA ASP A 161 -4.81 -19.95 18.46
C ASP A 161 -6.28 -20.28 18.67
N ASP A 162 -7.11 -19.87 17.71
CA ASP A 162 -8.51 -20.28 17.62
C ASP A 162 -8.48 -21.69 17.03
N GLY A 163 -8.20 -22.64 17.91
CA GLY A 163 -8.18 -24.06 17.59
C GLY A 163 -9.52 -24.48 17.02
N ASP A 164 -9.55 -24.69 15.71
CA ASP A 164 -10.56 -25.54 15.08
C ASP A 164 -9.91 -26.88 14.77
N GLU A 165 -10.47 -27.92 15.39
CA GLU A 165 -9.95 -29.28 15.45
C GLU A 165 -9.79 -29.92 14.07
N ALA A 166 -8.61 -30.54 13.89
CA ALA A 166 -8.34 -31.77 13.16
C ALA A 166 -9.35 -32.23 12.08
N LEU A 167 -8.96 -32.05 10.81
CA LEU A 167 -9.07 -33.12 9.84
C LEU A 167 -7.66 -33.59 9.47
N ALA A 168 -7.16 -34.55 10.25
CA ALA A 168 -6.17 -35.47 9.75
C ALA A 168 -6.85 -36.29 8.66
N ASP A 169 -6.45 -36.09 7.41
CA ASP A 169 -6.49 -37.19 6.45
C ASP A 169 -5.18 -37.25 5.66
N ASP A 170 -4.77 -38.48 5.50
CA ASP A 170 -3.48 -39.01 5.11
C ASP A 170 -3.07 -38.59 3.69
N LEU A 171 -1.95 -37.88 3.55
CA LEU A 171 -1.17 -37.88 2.32
C LEU A 171 0.31 -38.10 2.64
N THR A 172 0.66 -39.38 2.56
CA THR A 172 2.01 -39.94 2.53
C THR A 172 2.92 -39.15 1.56
N PRO A 173 4.16 -38.77 1.94
CA PRO A 173 5.06 -38.07 1.02
C PRO A 173 5.69 -39.06 0.02
N GLY A 174 5.23 -39.00 -1.24
CA GLY A 174 5.87 -39.63 -2.39
C GLY A 174 7.05 -38.79 -2.92
N PRO A 175 8.05 -39.42 -3.60
CA PRO A 175 9.41 -38.90 -3.65
C PRO A 175 9.60 -37.68 -4.55
N ALA A 176 10.52 -36.81 -4.14
CA ALA A 176 10.97 -35.63 -4.86
C ALA A 176 11.50 -35.99 -6.26
N ALA A 177 10.92 -35.37 -7.30
CA ALA A 177 11.49 -35.38 -8.64
C ALA A 177 12.68 -34.39 -8.70
N PRO A 178 13.83 -34.78 -9.29
CA PRO A 178 14.99 -33.91 -9.39
C PRO A 178 14.78 -32.79 -10.42
N SER A 179 15.25 -31.58 -10.08
CA SER A 179 15.31 -30.44 -10.99
C SER A 179 16.35 -30.66 -12.10
N PRO A 180 16.09 -30.28 -13.37
CA PRO A 180 17.07 -30.36 -14.43
C PRO A 180 18.11 -29.22 -14.31
N GLU A 181 19.37 -29.63 -14.22
CA GLU A 181 20.58 -28.83 -14.25
C GLU A 181 20.80 -28.27 -15.67
N VAL A 182 20.78 -26.94 -15.84
CA VAL A 182 21.15 -26.30 -17.11
C VAL A 182 22.63 -25.92 -17.04
N ALA A 183 23.45 -26.76 -17.65
CA ALA A 183 24.88 -26.51 -17.87
C ALA A 183 25.08 -25.41 -18.93
N VAL A 184 25.67 -24.28 -18.54
CA VAL A 184 26.22 -23.29 -19.47
C VAL A 184 27.69 -23.64 -19.70
N GLN A 185 27.98 -24.22 -20.88
CA GLN A 185 29.34 -24.43 -21.35
C GLN A 185 29.92 -23.09 -21.84
N HIS A 186 31.01 -22.63 -21.22
CA HIS A 186 31.89 -21.63 -21.81
C HIS A 186 32.95 -22.36 -22.64
N ALA A 187 32.93 -22.15 -23.95
CA ALA A 187 34.06 -22.45 -24.82
C ALA A 187 35.13 -21.35 -24.66
N ALA A 188 36.39 -21.77 -24.58
CA ALA A 188 37.58 -20.94 -24.65
C ALA A 188 37.97 -20.66 -26.11
#